data_AF-A0A7Z0I1H7-F1
#
_entry.id   AF-A0A7Z0I1H7-F1
#
_cell.length_a   1.000
_cell.length_b   1.000
_cell.length_c   1.000
_cell.angle_alpha   90.00
_cell.angle_beta   90.00
_cell.angle_gamma   90.00
#
_symmetry.space_group_name_H-M   'P 1'
#
loop_
_entity.id
_entity.type
_entity.pdbx_description
1 polymer ?
#
loop_
_entity_poly.entity_id
_entity_poly.type
_entity_poly.pdbx_seq_one_letter_code
_entity_poly.pdbx_strand_id
1 'polypeptide(L)'
;MTDTGRVIALIPARAGSERVKQKNTRPFAGFDGGLLELKLNQLARVPEVSEIIVSTNDPVVLDYATQFARDHDRRVSPIERPDELGASSTPISAFIRYAATLRETGVMMMTHVTHPFLTAAVFADLIAAWRAAEARGHDSLVTVTTLHKFIWDENGPYNYDNTVEKWPRSQDIKPLFEINHAAYLMPFARMRAVDDRIGTNPYLHDMPERLVMDIDWEDQFHLLEDIALARKARGISLL
;
A
#
# COMPACT_ATOMS: atom_id res chain seq x y z
N MET A 1 14.68 18.17 -16.90
CA MET A 1 15.22 17.85 -15.56
C MET A 1 14.36 16.72 -15.02
N THR A 2 14.91 15.51 -14.93
CA THR A 2 14.19 14.33 -14.43
C THR A 2 14.07 14.44 -12.92
N ASP A 3 12.93 14.95 -12.45
CA ASP A 3 12.56 15.07 -11.03
C ASP A 3 12.36 13.66 -10.42
N THR A 4 13.47 12.97 -10.18
CA THR A 4 13.53 11.63 -9.57
C THR A 4 13.48 11.71 -8.04
N GLY A 5 13.59 12.92 -7.46
CA GLY A 5 13.58 13.10 -6.01
C GLY A 5 12.19 13.24 -5.39
N ARG A 6 11.20 13.67 -6.18
CA ARG A 6 9.85 13.98 -5.70
C ARG A 6 9.01 12.71 -5.51
N VAL A 7 8.69 12.37 -4.27
CA VAL A 7 7.78 11.26 -3.95
C VAL A 7 6.34 11.73 -3.94
N ILE A 8 5.48 11.02 -4.65
CA ILE A 8 4.06 11.28 -4.80
C ILE A 8 3.31 10.05 -4.29
N ALA A 9 2.61 10.20 -3.16
CA ALA A 9 1.77 9.13 -2.65
C ALA A 9 0.54 8.99 -3.54
N LEU A 10 0.20 7.75 -3.92
CA LEU A 10 -1.01 7.44 -4.68
C LEU A 10 -1.91 6.54 -3.84
N ILE A 11 -3.13 6.99 -3.56
CA ILE A 11 -4.16 6.25 -2.85
C ILE A 11 -5.29 5.90 -3.84
N PRO A 12 -5.39 4.64 -4.28
CA PRO A 12 -6.56 4.16 -5.00
C PRO A 12 -7.71 3.89 -4.02
N ALA A 13 -8.84 4.56 -4.17
CA ALA A 13 -10.03 4.35 -3.34
C ALA A 13 -11.29 4.26 -4.22
N ARG A 14 -11.55 3.10 -4.83
CA ARG A 14 -12.72 2.92 -5.72
C ARG A 14 -14.04 2.89 -4.93
N ALA A 15 -15.13 3.30 -5.59
CA ALA A 15 -16.49 3.09 -5.10
C ALA A 15 -16.84 1.59 -5.04
N GLY A 16 -17.90 1.25 -4.31
CA GLY A 16 -18.49 -0.09 -4.38
C GLY A 16 -17.62 -1.20 -3.77
N SER A 17 -17.12 -1.00 -2.54
CA SER A 17 -16.57 -2.13 -1.78
C SER A 17 -17.68 -3.16 -1.51
N GLU A 18 -17.61 -4.29 -2.21
CA GLU A 18 -18.61 -5.37 -2.17
C GLU A 18 -18.54 -6.17 -0.86
N ARG A 19 -17.31 -6.41 -0.35
CA ARG A 19 -17.04 -7.26 0.82
C ARG A 19 -17.20 -6.53 2.17
N VAL A 20 -17.00 -5.21 2.18
CA VAL A 20 -17.09 -4.34 3.35
C VAL A 20 -17.75 -3.04 2.92
N LYS A 21 -18.99 -2.80 3.37
CA LYS A 21 -19.79 -1.66 2.92
C LYS A 21 -19.09 -0.34 3.30
N GLN A 22 -18.92 0.54 2.32
CA GLN A 22 -18.32 1.88 2.51
C GLN A 22 -16.93 1.84 3.20
N LYS A 23 -16.15 0.76 3.00
CA LYS A 23 -14.87 0.51 3.68
C LYS A 23 -13.95 1.72 3.82
N ASN A 24 -13.80 2.52 2.76
CA ASN A 24 -12.88 3.65 2.74
C ASN A 24 -13.27 4.76 3.73
N THR A 25 -14.57 4.99 3.93
CA THR A 25 -15.13 6.12 4.70
C THR A 25 -15.91 5.69 5.94
N ARG A 26 -16.04 4.39 6.19
CA ARG A 26 -16.62 3.85 7.42
C ARG A 26 -15.74 4.22 8.62
N PRO A 27 -16.31 4.82 9.69
CA PRO A 27 -15.55 5.18 10.88
C PRO A 27 -14.69 4.02 11.38
N PHE A 28 -13.44 4.31 11.75
CA PHE A 28 -12.47 3.30 12.15
C PHE A 28 -11.66 3.80 13.33
N ALA A 29 -11.76 3.13 14.49
CA ALA A 29 -10.93 3.39 15.67
C ALA A 29 -10.84 4.87 16.12
N GLY A 30 -11.93 5.63 15.97
CA GLY A 30 -12.02 7.05 16.32
C GLY A 30 -11.55 8.02 15.23
N PHE A 31 -11.45 7.56 13.98
CA PHE A 31 -11.38 8.39 12.78
C PHE A 31 -12.75 8.34 12.10
N ASP A 32 -13.49 9.45 12.12
CA ASP A 32 -14.88 9.53 11.64
C ASP A 32 -14.98 9.48 10.11
N GLY A 33 -13.97 9.99 9.40
CA GLY A 33 -13.76 9.81 7.96
C GLY A 33 -13.13 8.47 7.59
N GLY A 34 -13.01 7.56 8.55
CA GLY A 34 -12.64 6.16 8.34
C GLY A 34 -11.18 5.93 7.97
N LEU A 35 -10.97 4.86 7.21
CA LEU A 35 -9.64 4.44 6.75
C LEU A 35 -8.97 5.49 5.85
N LEU A 36 -9.75 6.24 5.07
CA LEU A 36 -9.27 7.35 4.25
C LEU A 36 -8.69 8.45 5.12
N GLU A 37 -9.42 8.89 6.14
CA GLU A 37 -8.94 9.89 7.11
C GLU A 37 -7.64 9.45 7.77
N LEU A 38 -7.59 8.20 8.26
CA LEU A 38 -6.40 7.64 8.89
C LEU A 38 -5.20 7.70 7.93
N LYS A 39 -5.37 7.26 6.68
CA LYS A 39 -4.29 7.24 5.70
C LYS A 39 -3.81 8.65 5.32
N LEU A 40 -4.74 9.59 5.14
CA LEU A 40 -4.39 10.98 4.84
C LEU A 40 -3.62 11.63 6.00
N ASN A 41 -4.04 11.39 7.26
CA ASN A 41 -3.31 11.87 8.43
C ASN A 41 -1.91 11.23 8.56
N GLN A 42 -1.75 9.94 8.25
CA GLN A 42 -0.44 9.26 8.22
C GLN A 42 0.49 9.92 7.19
N LEU A 43 0.03 10.08 5.95
CA LEU A 43 0.84 10.66 4.87
C LEU A 43 1.09 12.16 5.05
N ALA A 44 0.16 12.90 5.66
CA ALA A 44 0.34 14.32 5.99
C ALA A 44 1.52 14.54 6.96
N ARG A 45 1.91 13.51 7.72
CA ARG A 45 3.08 13.57 8.62
C ARG A 45 4.39 13.13 7.99
N VAL A 46 4.40 12.79 6.70
CA VAL A 46 5.60 12.39 5.96
C VAL A 46 6.12 13.59 5.15
N PRO A 47 7.19 14.28 5.58
CA PRO A 47 7.68 15.48 4.89
C PRO A 47 8.27 15.19 3.50
N GLU A 48 8.75 13.98 3.25
CA GLU A 48 9.30 13.54 1.97
C GLU A 48 8.22 13.38 0.89
N VAL A 49 6.95 13.20 1.29
CA VAL A 49 5.81 13.14 0.37
C VAL A 49 5.45 14.56 -0.04
N SER A 50 5.61 14.83 -1.33
CA SER A 50 5.39 16.16 -1.92
C SER A 50 3.96 16.38 -2.43
N GLU A 51 3.21 15.30 -2.59
CA GLU A 51 1.87 15.26 -3.13
C GLU A 51 1.20 13.95 -2.72
N ILE A 52 -0.09 13.99 -2.40
CA ILE A 52 -0.91 12.84 -2.04
C ILE A 52 -2.09 12.80 -3.01
N ILE A 53 -1.99 11.97 -4.04
CA ILE A 53 -3.07 11.75 -5.00
C ILE A 53 -4.10 10.79 -4.40
N VAL A 54 -5.37 11.21 -4.35
CA VAL A 54 -6.50 10.33 -4.05
C VAL A 54 -7.27 10.09 -5.34
N SER A 55 -7.08 8.92 -5.96
CA SER A 55 -7.81 8.54 -7.18
C SER A 55 -9.06 7.76 -6.82
N THR A 56 -10.24 8.29 -7.15
CA THR A 56 -11.52 7.71 -6.75
C THR A 56 -12.63 8.03 -7.74
N ASN A 57 -13.58 7.12 -7.90
CA ASN A 57 -14.87 7.38 -8.55
C ASN A 57 -16.02 7.42 -7.52
N ASP A 58 -15.70 7.48 -6.22
CA ASP A 58 -16.67 7.62 -5.14
C ASP A 58 -16.79 9.10 -4.76
N PRO A 59 -17.96 9.75 -4.99
CA PRO A 59 -18.16 11.15 -4.65
C PRO A 59 -17.90 11.45 -3.17
N VAL A 60 -18.18 10.52 -2.26
CA VAL A 60 -17.96 10.72 -0.81
C VAL A 60 -16.46 10.79 -0.50
N VAL A 61 -15.65 9.95 -1.16
CA VAL A 61 -14.19 9.97 -1.02
C VAL A 61 -13.62 11.25 -1.65
N LEU A 62 -14.14 11.67 -2.81
CA LEU A 62 -13.72 12.89 -3.49
C LEU A 62 -13.99 14.13 -2.63
N ASP A 63 -15.20 14.26 -2.09
CA ASP A 63 -15.61 15.36 -1.23
C ASP A 63 -14.77 15.42 0.05
N TYR A 64 -14.57 14.28 0.71
CA TYR A 64 -13.76 14.20 1.92
C TYR A 64 -12.30 14.59 1.66
N ALA A 65 -11.68 14.04 0.60
CA ALA A 65 -10.30 14.37 0.25
C ALA A 65 -10.15 15.85 -0.15
N THR A 66 -11.14 16.44 -0.82
CA THR A 66 -11.16 17.86 -1.17
C THR A 66 -11.25 18.73 0.09
N GLN A 67 -12.10 18.35 1.05
CA GLN A 67 -12.17 19.03 2.33
C GLN A 67 -10.85 18.93 3.10
N PHE A 68 -10.28 17.73 3.20
CA PHE A 68 -8.99 17.52 3.86
C PHE A 68 -7.87 18.36 3.23
N ALA A 69 -7.86 18.48 1.90
CA ALA A 69 -6.88 19.31 1.19
C ALA A 69 -6.97 20.80 1.55
N ARG A 70 -8.19 21.32 1.74
CA ARG A 70 -8.43 22.71 2.13
C ARG A 70 -8.08 22.97 3.59
N ASP A 71 -8.50 22.07 4.47
CA ASP A 71 -8.54 22.31 5.91
C ASP A 71 -7.27 21.81 6.64
N HIS A 72 -6.56 20.82 6.08
CA HIS A 72 -5.46 20.13 6.76
C HIS A 72 -4.15 20.06 5.96
N ASP A 73 -4.17 19.63 4.69
CA ASP A 73 -2.94 19.43 3.91
C ASP A 73 -3.12 19.71 2.42
N ARG A 74 -2.60 20.85 1.95
CA ARG A 74 -2.67 21.28 0.54
C ARG A 74 -1.92 20.37 -0.43
N ARG A 75 -1.12 19.41 0.04
CA ARG A 75 -0.48 18.39 -0.80
C ARG A 75 -1.48 17.34 -1.30
N VAL A 76 -2.66 17.23 -0.69
CA VAL A 76 -3.70 16.31 -1.13
C VAL A 76 -4.31 16.80 -2.43
N SER A 77 -4.23 15.96 -3.47
CA SER A 77 -4.78 16.17 -4.81
C SER A 77 -5.83 15.10 -5.11
N PRO A 78 -7.12 15.36 -4.83
CA PRO A 78 -8.20 14.47 -5.24
C PRO A 78 -8.31 14.44 -6.77
N ILE A 79 -8.40 13.25 -7.36
CA ILE A 79 -8.56 13.05 -8.81
C ILE A 79 -9.74 12.11 -9.03
N GLU A 80 -10.73 12.61 -9.76
CA GLU A 80 -11.84 11.80 -10.23
C GLU A 80 -11.32 10.73 -11.20
N ARG A 81 -11.62 9.48 -10.87
CA ARG A 81 -11.29 8.31 -11.65
C ARG A 81 -12.46 8.02 -12.59
N PRO A 82 -12.21 7.70 -13.87
CA PRO A 82 -13.24 7.16 -14.76
C PRO A 82 -13.94 5.94 -14.14
N ASP A 83 -15.26 5.88 -14.23
CA ASP A 83 -16.08 4.85 -13.60
C ASP A 83 -15.72 3.44 -14.07
N GLU A 84 -15.37 3.29 -15.34
CA GLU A 84 -14.92 2.02 -15.93
C GLU A 84 -13.61 1.50 -15.30
N LEU A 85 -12.84 2.36 -14.62
CA LEU A 85 -11.65 2.00 -13.85
C LEU A 85 -11.92 1.81 -12.35
N GLY A 86 -13.16 2.02 -11.91
CA GLY A 86 -13.65 1.79 -10.55
C GLY A 86 -14.49 0.51 -10.39
N ALA A 87 -14.89 -0.13 -11.49
CA ALA A 87 -15.72 -1.33 -11.46
C ALA A 87 -14.99 -2.56 -10.88
N SER A 88 -15.73 -3.49 -10.29
CA SER A 88 -15.15 -4.73 -9.73
C SER A 88 -14.61 -5.69 -10.79
N SER A 89 -15.10 -5.57 -12.02
CA SER A 89 -14.63 -6.33 -13.18
C SER A 89 -13.41 -5.71 -13.87
N THR A 90 -13.00 -4.48 -13.50
CA THR A 90 -11.86 -3.81 -14.13
C THR A 90 -10.57 -4.58 -13.85
N PRO A 91 -9.83 -5.01 -14.88
CA PRO A 91 -8.51 -5.59 -14.68
C PRO A 91 -7.57 -4.61 -13.98
N ILE A 92 -6.82 -5.08 -12.99
CA ILE A 92 -5.86 -4.22 -12.27
C ILE A 92 -4.86 -3.56 -13.22
N SER A 93 -4.48 -4.23 -14.31
CA SER A 93 -3.59 -3.68 -15.34
C SER A 93 -4.17 -2.44 -16.04
N ALA A 94 -5.50 -2.37 -16.24
CA ALA A 94 -6.13 -1.17 -16.80
C ALA A 94 -6.06 0.01 -15.83
N PHE A 95 -6.28 -0.24 -14.52
CA PHE A 95 -6.10 0.78 -13.50
C PHE A 95 -4.63 1.22 -13.38
N ILE A 96 -3.68 0.29 -13.45
CA ILE A 96 -2.24 0.59 -13.41
C ILE A 96 -1.85 1.48 -14.60
N ARG A 97 -2.31 1.17 -15.82
CA ARG A 97 -2.09 2.04 -17.00
C ARG A 97 -2.55 3.47 -16.78
N TYR A 98 -3.76 3.63 -16.26
CA TYR A 98 -4.30 4.94 -15.92
C TYR A 98 -3.51 5.62 -14.80
N ALA A 99 -3.17 4.89 -13.74
CA ALA A 99 -2.36 5.42 -12.65
C ALA A 99 -1.01 5.95 -13.15
N ALA A 100 -0.40 5.28 -14.13
CA ALA A 100 0.86 5.68 -14.74
C ALA A 100 0.78 7.00 -15.52
N THR A 101 -0.41 7.45 -15.95
CA THR A 101 -0.61 8.72 -16.65
C THR A 101 -0.93 9.89 -15.71
N LEU A 102 -1.17 9.63 -14.42
CA LEU A 102 -1.54 10.67 -13.46
C LEU A 102 -0.45 11.74 -13.34
N ARG A 103 0.84 11.37 -13.45
CA ARG A 103 1.95 12.32 -13.42
C ARG A 103 3.01 11.93 -14.44
N GLU A 104 3.57 12.95 -15.10
CA GLU A 104 4.65 12.74 -16.06
C GLU A 104 5.99 12.40 -15.40
N THR A 105 6.24 12.97 -14.21
CA THR A 105 7.50 12.83 -13.47
C THR A 105 7.24 12.53 -12.00
N GLY A 106 8.30 12.24 -11.24
CA GLY A 106 8.21 11.83 -9.84
C GLY A 106 8.22 10.32 -9.62
N VAL A 107 8.41 9.95 -8.36
CA VAL A 107 8.32 8.59 -7.85
C VAL A 107 6.93 8.37 -7.29
N MET A 108 6.19 7.44 -7.88
CA MET A 108 4.93 6.95 -7.34
C MET A 108 5.24 6.12 -6.09
N MET A 109 4.57 6.43 -4.99
CA MET A 109 4.44 5.57 -3.81
C MET A 109 2.98 5.18 -3.66
N MET A 110 2.56 4.08 -4.27
CA MET A 110 1.18 3.61 -4.15
C MET A 110 1.00 2.84 -2.85
N THR A 111 -0.01 3.21 -2.07
CA THR A 111 -0.42 2.53 -0.84
C THR A 111 -1.95 2.51 -0.76
N HIS A 112 -2.50 1.69 0.13
CA HIS A 112 -3.94 1.47 0.24
C HIS A 112 -4.43 1.90 1.63
N VAL A 113 -5.65 2.45 1.68
CA VAL A 113 -6.30 2.81 2.96
C VAL A 113 -6.55 1.59 3.84
N THR A 114 -6.56 0.39 3.24
CA THR A 114 -6.88 -0.89 3.89
C THR A 114 -5.72 -1.44 4.74
N HIS A 115 -4.53 -0.83 4.69
CA HIS A 115 -3.41 -1.09 5.60
C HIS A 115 -3.34 0.00 6.69
N PRO A 116 -4.12 -0.10 7.79
CA PRO A 116 -4.26 0.97 8.78
C PRO A 116 -3.01 1.20 9.63
N PHE A 117 -2.03 0.30 9.59
CA PHE A 117 -0.88 0.31 10.52
C PHE A 117 0.43 0.83 9.94
N LEU A 118 0.41 1.34 8.70
CA LEU A 118 1.55 2.03 8.10
C LEU A 118 1.58 3.49 8.59
N THR A 119 2.33 3.74 9.67
CA THR A 119 2.49 5.08 10.23
C THR A 119 3.38 5.96 9.35
N ALA A 120 3.44 7.26 9.64
CA ALA A 120 4.34 8.20 8.98
C ALA A 120 5.81 7.76 9.02
N ALA A 121 6.25 7.21 10.16
CA ALA A 121 7.60 6.67 10.32
C ALA A 121 7.86 5.50 9.36
N VAL A 122 6.88 4.59 9.21
CA VAL A 122 6.99 3.46 8.27
C VAL A 122 7.08 3.96 6.83
N PHE A 123 6.30 4.97 6.45
CA PHE A 123 6.40 5.57 5.11
C PHE A 123 7.74 6.27 4.88
N ALA A 124 8.28 6.99 5.86
CA ALA A 124 9.60 7.60 5.77
C ALA A 124 10.71 6.54 5.57
N ASP A 125 10.63 5.43 6.32
CA ASP A 125 11.54 4.29 6.17
C ASP A 125 11.45 3.66 4.77
N LEU A 126 10.23 3.47 4.24
CA LEU A 126 10.01 2.96 2.89
C LEU A 126 10.61 3.87 1.81
N ILE A 127 10.46 5.20 1.95
CA ILE A 127 11.04 6.17 1.02
C ILE A 127 12.58 6.13 1.08
N ALA A 128 13.16 6.04 2.29
CA ALA A 128 14.60 5.90 2.46
C ALA A 128 15.12 4.59 1.85
N ALA A 129 14.41 3.48 2.09
CA ALA A 129 14.73 2.17 1.51
C ALA A 129 14.66 2.19 -0.02
N TRP A 130 13.65 2.84 -0.60
CA TRP A 130 13.55 3.05 -2.04
C TRP A 130 14.76 3.80 -2.59
N ARG A 131 15.11 4.96 -2.01
CA ARG A 131 16.26 5.74 -2.48
C ARG A 131 17.57 4.96 -2.41
N ALA A 132 17.75 4.17 -1.35
CA ALA A 132 18.92 3.29 -1.24
C ALA A 132 18.90 2.15 -2.28
N ALA A 133 17.73 1.59 -2.59
CA ALA A 133 17.58 0.56 -3.61
C ALA A 133 17.80 1.11 -5.03
N GLU A 134 17.24 2.27 -5.34
CA GLU A 134 17.44 2.97 -6.61
C GLU A 134 18.93 3.26 -6.85
N ALA A 135 19.64 3.74 -5.84
CA ALA A 135 21.09 3.96 -5.90
C ALA A 135 21.90 2.68 -6.17
N ARG A 136 21.34 1.50 -5.85
CA ARG A 136 21.93 0.18 -6.17
C ARG A 136 21.45 -0.39 -7.51
N GLY A 137 20.68 0.36 -8.29
CA GLY A 137 20.20 -0.04 -9.62
C GLY A 137 18.89 -0.82 -9.64
N HIS A 138 18.14 -0.84 -8.54
CA HIS A 138 16.76 -1.35 -8.56
C HIS A 138 15.83 -0.35 -9.25
N ASP A 139 14.86 -0.85 -10.00
CA ASP A 139 13.92 -0.02 -10.77
C ASP A 139 12.58 0.22 -10.08
N SER A 140 12.33 -0.53 -9.00
CA SER A 140 11.14 -0.47 -8.16
C SER A 140 11.40 -1.06 -6.79
N LEU A 141 10.52 -0.75 -5.83
CA LEU A 141 10.44 -1.40 -4.53
C LEU A 141 9.01 -1.92 -4.35
N VAL A 142 8.90 -3.18 -3.94
CA VAL A 142 7.63 -3.80 -3.54
C VAL A 142 7.77 -4.35 -2.13
N THR A 143 6.77 -4.10 -1.29
CA THR A 143 6.77 -4.60 0.08
C THR A 143 6.34 -6.07 0.10
N VAL A 144 7.07 -6.87 0.89
CA VAL A 144 6.83 -8.31 1.02
C VAL A 144 6.84 -8.73 2.49
N THR A 145 6.24 -9.88 2.78
CA THR A 145 6.37 -10.59 4.05
C THR A 145 7.23 -11.82 3.80
N THR A 146 8.36 -11.93 4.49
CA THR A 146 9.22 -13.12 4.39
C THR A 146 8.57 -14.31 5.09
N LEU A 147 8.35 -15.38 4.34
CA LEU A 147 7.72 -16.60 4.80
C LEU A 147 8.77 -17.66 5.16
N HIS A 148 8.98 -17.85 6.45
CA HIS A 148 9.67 -19.01 7.03
C HIS A 148 8.65 -20.10 7.41
N LYS A 149 7.81 -20.50 6.44
CA LYS A 149 6.72 -21.46 6.63
C LYS A 149 6.98 -22.72 5.80
N PHE A 150 6.46 -23.85 6.26
CA PHE A 150 6.42 -25.08 5.46
C PHE A 150 5.32 -24.94 4.40
N ILE A 151 5.70 -24.70 3.15
CA ILE A 151 4.75 -24.56 2.05
C ILE A 151 4.73 -25.88 1.27
N TRP A 152 3.52 -26.41 1.06
CA TRP A 152 3.28 -27.62 0.30
C TRP A 152 2.37 -27.29 -0.89
N ASP A 153 2.69 -27.84 -2.05
CA ASP A 153 1.79 -27.91 -3.20
C ASP A 153 1.20 -29.33 -3.34
N GLU A 154 0.47 -29.59 -4.43
CA GLU A 154 -0.12 -30.92 -4.68
C GLU A 154 0.90 -32.06 -4.81
N ASN A 155 2.19 -31.74 -5.02
CA ASN A 155 3.28 -32.70 -5.19
C ASN A 155 4.13 -32.88 -3.91
N GLY A 156 3.89 -32.07 -2.87
CA GLY A 156 4.59 -32.17 -1.59
C GLY A 156 5.28 -30.86 -1.17
N PRO A 157 6.38 -30.92 -0.39
CA PRO A 157 7.15 -29.74 0.00
C PRO A 157 7.62 -28.90 -1.19
N TYR A 158 7.26 -27.62 -1.17
CA TYR A 158 7.62 -26.69 -2.24
C TYR A 158 8.95 -25.98 -1.99
N ASN A 159 9.23 -25.59 -0.73
CA ASN A 159 10.36 -24.73 -0.38
C ASN A 159 11.45 -25.39 0.49
N TYR A 160 11.37 -26.70 0.71
CA TYR A 160 12.39 -27.49 1.41
C TYR A 160 12.39 -28.94 0.92
N ASP A 161 13.48 -29.67 1.17
CA ASP A 161 13.62 -31.08 0.80
C ASP A 161 13.39 -31.98 2.01
N ASN A 162 12.21 -32.62 2.06
CA ASN A 162 11.85 -33.53 3.14
C ASN A 162 12.52 -34.91 3.06
N THR A 163 13.28 -35.19 1.99
CA THR A 163 14.09 -36.41 1.86
C THR A 163 15.46 -36.25 2.55
N VAL A 164 15.96 -35.01 2.63
CA VAL A 164 17.18 -34.66 3.38
C VAL A 164 16.88 -34.51 4.86
N GLU A 165 15.90 -33.68 5.21
CA GLU A 165 15.42 -33.53 6.58
C GLU A 165 13.90 -33.38 6.57
N LYS A 166 13.18 -34.29 7.25
CA LYS A 166 11.70 -34.31 7.20
C LYS A 166 11.07 -33.01 7.70
N TRP A 167 11.69 -32.37 8.69
CA TRP A 167 11.20 -31.15 9.33
C TRP A 167 12.39 -30.28 9.77
N PRO A 168 13.08 -29.59 8.84
CA PRO A 168 14.12 -28.65 9.21
C PRO A 168 13.53 -27.53 10.07
N ARG A 169 14.39 -26.84 10.83
CA ARG A 169 13.92 -25.67 11.59
C ARG A 169 13.42 -24.60 10.62
N SER A 170 12.35 -23.89 10.96
CA SER A 170 11.71 -22.92 10.06
C SER A 170 12.65 -21.83 9.55
N GLN A 171 13.64 -21.43 10.34
CA GLN A 171 14.67 -20.45 9.94
C GLN A 171 15.68 -20.98 8.91
N ASP A 172 15.83 -22.32 8.78
CA ASP A 172 16.74 -22.95 7.82
C ASP A 172 16.03 -23.23 6.47
N ILE A 173 14.71 -23.08 6.42
CA ILE A 173 13.91 -23.23 5.20
C ILE A 173 14.20 -22.06 4.25
N LYS A 174 14.36 -22.34 2.95
CA LYS A 174 14.50 -21.31 1.93
C LYS A 174 13.26 -20.39 1.96
N PRO A 175 13.42 -19.09 2.24
CA PRO A 175 12.28 -18.20 2.39
C PRO A 175 11.57 -17.99 1.06
N LEU A 176 10.25 -17.84 1.15
CA LEU A 176 9.44 -17.25 0.09
C LEU A 176 9.04 -15.83 0.48
N PHE A 177 8.61 -15.04 -0.50
CA PHE A 177 8.21 -13.65 -0.29
C PHE A 177 6.78 -13.45 -0.75
N GLU A 178 5.88 -13.20 0.20
CA GLU A 178 4.48 -12.86 -0.09
C GLU A 178 4.38 -11.36 -0.35
N ILE A 179 3.88 -10.94 -1.51
CA ILE A 179 3.59 -9.53 -1.76
C ILE A 179 2.41 -9.12 -0.87
N ASN A 180 2.67 -8.24 0.10
CA ASN A 180 1.67 -7.85 1.10
C ASN A 180 0.87 -6.59 0.72
N HIS A 181 1.15 -6.03 -0.46
CA HIS A 181 0.46 -4.87 -1.02
C HIS A 181 0.53 -3.58 -0.18
N ALA A 182 1.33 -3.52 0.88
CA ALA A 182 1.41 -2.34 1.76
C ALA A 182 1.91 -1.08 1.04
N ALA A 183 2.96 -1.22 0.21
CA ALA A 183 3.41 -0.16 -0.68
C ALA A 183 4.14 -0.66 -1.93
N TYR A 184 4.08 0.18 -2.96
CA TYR A 184 4.87 0.07 -4.20
C TYR A 184 5.57 1.40 -4.45
N LEU A 185 6.87 1.38 -4.73
CA LEU A 185 7.60 2.58 -5.14
C LEU A 185 8.26 2.38 -6.51
N MET A 186 8.00 3.29 -7.44
CA MET A 186 8.59 3.27 -8.78
C MET A 186 8.44 4.65 -9.44
N PRO A 187 9.38 5.11 -10.28
CA PRO A 187 9.16 6.30 -11.10
C PRO A 187 7.95 6.15 -12.03
N PHE A 188 7.10 7.17 -12.16
CA PHE A 188 5.95 7.13 -13.09
C PHE A 188 6.37 6.81 -14.54
N ALA A 189 7.53 7.33 -14.98
CA ALA A 189 8.10 7.03 -16.28
C ALA A 189 8.43 5.53 -16.46
N ARG A 190 8.88 4.86 -15.40
CA ARG A 190 9.12 3.40 -15.42
C ARG A 190 7.83 2.62 -15.46
N MET A 191 6.83 3.03 -14.66
CA MET A 191 5.50 2.43 -14.63
C MET A 191 4.86 2.40 -16.03
N ARG A 192 4.97 3.52 -16.78
CA ARG A 192 4.53 3.59 -18.18
C ARG A 192 5.34 2.70 -19.13
N ALA A 193 6.65 2.62 -18.92
CA ALA A 193 7.54 1.85 -19.80
C ALA A 193 7.36 0.34 -19.67
N VAL A 194 7.04 -0.16 -18.46
CA VAL A 194 6.89 -1.60 -18.19
C VAL A 194 5.44 -2.06 -18.17
N ASP A 195 4.48 -1.14 -18.22
CA ASP A 195 3.04 -1.41 -18.11
C ASP A 195 2.62 -2.11 -16.80
N ASP A 196 3.37 -1.88 -15.72
CA ASP A 196 3.15 -2.50 -14.41
C ASP A 196 3.64 -1.57 -13.26
N ARG A 197 3.24 -1.89 -12.03
CA ARG A 197 3.70 -1.27 -10.78
C ARG A 197 4.92 -1.98 -10.16
N ILE A 198 5.43 -3.01 -10.82
CA ILE A 198 6.64 -3.76 -10.46
C ILE A 198 7.55 -3.79 -11.69
N GLY A 199 8.82 -3.49 -11.50
CA GLY A 199 9.79 -3.42 -12.59
C GLY A 199 10.44 -4.77 -12.88
N THR A 200 11.44 -4.77 -13.75
CA THR A 200 12.20 -5.97 -14.10
C THR A 200 13.29 -6.29 -13.08
N ASN A 201 13.71 -5.32 -12.25
CA ASN A 201 14.66 -5.51 -11.15
C ASN A 201 14.12 -4.93 -9.82
N PRO A 202 13.05 -5.51 -9.26
CA PRO A 202 12.45 -4.99 -8.03
C PRO A 202 13.31 -5.27 -6.81
N TYR A 203 13.35 -4.32 -5.89
CA TYR A 203 13.81 -4.53 -4.53
C TYR A 203 12.64 -5.03 -3.67
N LEU A 204 12.78 -6.26 -3.14
CA LEU A 204 11.81 -6.83 -2.21
C LEU A 204 12.11 -6.30 -0.80
N HIS A 205 11.27 -5.40 -0.30
CA HIS A 205 11.41 -4.82 1.03
C HIS A 205 10.58 -5.61 2.04
N ASP A 206 11.26 -6.40 2.88
CA ASP A 206 10.60 -7.19 3.93
C ASP A 206 9.97 -6.29 5.00
N MET A 207 8.73 -6.60 5.36
CA MET A 207 7.98 -5.90 6.38
C MET A 207 7.36 -6.88 7.37
N PRO A 208 7.38 -6.56 8.68
CA PRO A 208 6.78 -7.42 9.68
C PRO A 208 5.26 -7.45 9.55
N GLU A 209 4.67 -8.65 9.65
CA GLU A 209 3.24 -8.92 9.50
C GLU A 209 2.35 -7.95 10.29
N ARG A 210 2.76 -7.57 11.51
CA ARG A 210 2.04 -6.62 12.37
C ARG A 210 1.82 -5.22 11.76
N LEU A 211 2.55 -4.83 10.72
CA LEU A 211 2.38 -3.55 10.01
C LEU A 211 1.53 -3.67 8.76
N VAL A 212 1.58 -4.83 8.11
CA VAL A 212 1.05 -5.05 6.76
C VAL A 212 -0.26 -5.81 6.76
N MET A 213 -0.93 -5.90 7.92
CA MET A 213 -2.30 -6.40 8.01
C MET A 213 -3.22 -5.55 7.13
N ASP A 214 -4.05 -6.23 6.33
CA ASP A 214 -4.94 -5.65 5.33
C ASP A 214 -6.42 -5.94 5.66
N ILE A 215 -7.31 -5.03 5.26
CA ILE A 215 -8.76 -5.16 5.40
C ILE A 215 -9.37 -5.48 4.04
N ASP A 216 -9.66 -6.75 3.83
CA ASP A 216 -10.32 -7.28 2.65
C ASP A 216 -11.76 -7.74 2.94
N TRP A 217 -12.00 -8.19 4.17
CA TRP A 217 -13.25 -8.80 4.64
C TRP A 217 -13.77 -8.13 5.92
N GLU A 218 -15.06 -8.31 6.20
CA GLU A 218 -15.74 -7.70 7.34
C GLU A 218 -15.09 -8.11 8.68
N ASP A 219 -14.74 -9.39 8.85
CA ASP A 219 -14.07 -9.86 10.07
C ASP A 219 -12.70 -9.21 10.27
N GLN A 220 -11.98 -8.92 9.19
CA GLN A 220 -10.70 -8.19 9.26
C GLN A 220 -10.93 -6.72 9.63
N PHE A 221 -12.03 -6.10 9.18
CA PHE A 221 -12.36 -4.73 9.57
C PHE A 221 -12.51 -4.64 11.09
N HIS A 222 -13.32 -5.54 11.68
CA HIS A 222 -13.53 -5.59 13.13
C HIS A 222 -12.25 -5.94 13.89
N LEU A 223 -11.52 -6.97 13.46
CA LEU A 223 -10.26 -7.37 14.09
C LEU A 223 -9.23 -6.25 14.11
N LEU A 224 -9.05 -5.57 12.97
CA LEU A 224 -8.06 -4.50 12.86
C LEU A 224 -8.51 -3.25 13.62
N GLU A 225 -9.82 -2.98 13.71
CA GLU A 225 -10.36 -1.93 14.57
C GLU A 225 -10.09 -2.21 16.06
N ASP A 226 -10.32 -3.45 16.53
CA ASP A 226 -10.01 -3.85 17.90
C ASP A 226 -8.51 -3.69 18.21
N ILE A 227 -7.64 -4.11 17.29
CA ILE A 227 -6.19 -3.92 17.41
C ILE A 227 -5.84 -2.42 17.45
N ALA A 228 -6.46 -1.62 16.59
CA ALA A 228 -6.24 -0.17 16.52
C ALA A 228 -6.64 0.53 17.83
N LEU A 229 -7.81 0.19 18.39
CA LEU A 229 -8.28 0.69 19.69
C LEU A 229 -7.35 0.26 20.82
N ALA A 230 -6.93 -1.01 20.84
CA ALA A 230 -5.98 -1.51 21.84
C ALA A 230 -4.62 -0.80 21.76
N ARG A 231 -4.11 -0.49 20.55
CA ARG A 231 -2.89 0.32 20.36
C ARG A 231 -3.06 1.72 20.94
N LYS A 232 -4.16 2.40 20.62
CA LYS A 232 -4.48 3.74 21.15
C LYS A 232 -4.56 3.73 22.68
N ALA A 233 -5.23 2.75 23.28
CA ALA A 233 -5.32 2.59 24.74
C ALA A 233 -3.94 2.38 25.41
N ARG A 234 -2.97 1.82 24.68
CA ARG A 234 -1.57 1.64 25.12
C ARG A 234 -0.67 2.85 24.79
N GLY A 235 -1.23 3.94 24.27
CA GLY A 235 -0.46 5.12 23.86
C GLY A 235 0.34 4.95 22.56
N ILE A 236 0.05 3.90 21.77
CA ILE A 236 0.71 3.65 20.49
C ILE A 236 -0.05 4.40 19.39
N SER A 237 0.59 5.39 18.78
CA SER A 237 0.04 6.16 17.65
C SER A 237 -0.22 5.26 16.44
N LEU A 238 -1.33 5.51 15.75
CA LEU A 238 -1.61 4.98 14.41
C LEU A 238 -1.14 5.92 13.30
N LEU A 239 -0.74 7.14 13.67
CA LEU A 239 -0.23 8.18 12.77
C LEU A 239 1.28 8.17 12.73
#